data_AF-A0A378NUG4-F1
#
_entry.id   AF-A0A378NUG4-F1
#
_cell.length_a   1.000
_cell.length_b   1.000
_cell.length_c   1.000
_cell.angle_alpha   90.00
_cell.angle_beta   90.00
_cell.angle_gamma   90.00
#
_symmetry.space_group_name_H-M   'P 1'
#
loop_
_entity.id
_entity.type
_entity.pdbx_description
1 polymer ?
#
loop_
_entity_poly.entity_id
_entity_poly.type
_entity_poly.pdbx_seq_one_letter_code
_entity_poly.pdbx_strand_id
1 'polypeptide(L)'
;MQYLGLLHGSVLVNKQWGLAEFREVSDVVYFPTKFNVTPRIIATHINLAGVANLKSFEISNINLDRFKINCGQYMYSIHYIAINK
;
A
#
# COMPACT_ATOMS: atom_id res chain seq x y z
N MET A 1 -27.95 -1.83 -7.15
CA MET A 1 -27.20 -2.03 -8.40
C MET A 1 -25.87 -1.31 -8.24
N GLN A 2 -24.78 -2.04 -8.04
CA GLN A 2 -23.44 -1.44 -7.85
C GLN A 2 -22.73 -1.47 -9.20
N TYR A 3 -22.27 -0.30 -9.65
CA TYR A 3 -21.55 -0.15 -10.91
C TYR A 3 -20.18 -0.83 -10.81
N LEU A 4 -20.03 -1.97 -11.49
CA LEU A 4 -18.72 -2.51 -11.86
C LEU A 4 -18.11 -1.53 -12.90
N GLY A 5 -17.13 -0.75 -12.47
CA GLY A 5 -16.27 -0.03 -13.41
C GLY A 5 -15.37 -1.02 -14.14
N LEU A 6 -15.83 -1.56 -15.25
CA LEU A 6 -15.01 -2.25 -16.25
C LEU A 6 -14.05 -1.23 -16.86
N LEU A 7 -12.79 -1.23 -16.42
CA LEU A 7 -11.71 -0.54 -17.13
C LEU A 7 -11.06 -1.51 -18.12
N HIS A 8 -11.56 -1.45 -19.36
CA HIS A 8 -10.87 -1.99 -20.52
C HIS A 8 -9.77 -1.00 -20.90
N GLY A 9 -8.50 -1.44 -20.83
CA GLY A 9 -7.34 -0.60 -21.11
C GLY A 9 -6.09 -1.43 -21.30
N SER A 10 -5.85 -1.85 -22.54
CA SER A 10 -4.65 -2.54 -23.02
C SER A 10 -3.39 -1.68 -22.83
N VAL A 11 -2.62 -1.93 -21.77
CA VAL A 11 -1.14 -1.99 -21.64
C VAL A 11 -0.87 -2.72 -20.31
N LEU A 12 0.21 -3.51 -20.21
CA LEU A 12 0.65 -4.37 -19.09
C LEU A 12 0.84 -3.71 -17.70
N VAL A 13 0.18 -2.58 -17.41
CA VAL A 13 0.26 -1.86 -16.14
C VAL A 13 -0.91 -2.25 -15.24
N ASN A 14 -0.68 -3.26 -14.40
CA ASN A 14 -1.50 -3.53 -13.23
C ASN A 14 -1.21 -2.44 -12.18
N LYS A 15 -2.23 -1.66 -11.82
CA LYS A 15 -2.16 -0.64 -10.77
C LYS A 15 -3.18 -0.98 -9.70
N GLN A 16 -2.74 -1.01 -8.46
CA GLN A 16 -3.60 -1.22 -7.30
C GLN A 16 -3.41 -0.07 -6.32
N TRP A 17 -4.45 0.25 -5.57
CA TRP A 17 -4.42 1.25 -4.51
C TRP A 17 -5.18 0.72 -3.31
N GLY A 18 -4.83 1.22 -2.12
CA GLY A 18 -5.47 0.80 -0.89
C GLY A 18 -5.25 1.77 0.25
N LEU A 19 -6.17 1.70 1.21
CA LEU A 19 -6.03 2.22 2.56
C LEU A 19 -5.71 1.03 3.46
N ALA A 20 -4.65 1.15 4.25
CA ALA A 20 -4.31 0.15 5.26
C ALA A 20 -4.13 0.84 6.62
N GLU A 21 -4.70 0.23 7.66
CA GLU A 21 -4.67 0.72 9.04
C GLU A 21 -3.87 -0.26 9.90
N PHE A 22 -2.98 0.28 10.72
CA PHE A 22 -2.01 -0.48 11.49
C PHE A 22 -2.08 -0.10 12.94
N ARG A 23 -2.04 -1.11 13.80
CA ARG A 23 -1.91 -0.92 15.25
C ARG A 23 -0.49 -1.12 15.72
N GLU A 24 0.35 -1.78 14.93
CA GLU A 24 1.73 -2.12 15.27
C GLU A 24 2.74 -1.31 14.44
N VAL A 25 3.94 -1.14 14.98
CA VAL A 25 5.10 -0.46 14.35
C VAL A 25 5.52 -1.14 13.05
N SER A 26 5.22 -2.43 12.88
CA SER A 26 5.63 -3.21 11.72
C SER A 26 4.52 -4.15 11.31
N ASP A 27 4.13 -4.14 10.03
CA ASP A 27 3.08 -5.02 9.53
C ASP A 27 3.28 -5.35 8.05
N VAL A 28 2.55 -6.36 7.58
CA VAL A 28 2.56 -6.85 6.20
C VAL A 28 1.23 -6.55 5.55
N VAL A 29 1.27 -5.83 4.43
CA VAL A 29 0.09 -5.53 3.61
C VAL A 29 0.04 -6.48 2.44
N TYR A 30 -1.11 -7.12 2.27
CA TYR A 30 -1.40 -7.99 1.14
C TYR A 30 -2.12 -7.21 0.04
N PHE A 31 -1.69 -7.41 -1.19
CA PHE A 31 -2.39 -6.89 -2.35
C PHE A 31 -3.68 -7.70 -2.58
N PRO A 32 -4.81 -7.05 -2.94
CA PRO A 32 -6.04 -7.76 -3.30
C PRO A 32 -5.83 -8.83 -4.38
N THR A 33 -4.92 -8.56 -5.32
CA THR A 33 -4.53 -9.50 -6.37
C THR A 33 -3.01 -9.53 -6.52
N LYS A 34 -2.44 -10.70 -6.73
CA LYS A 34 -1.00 -10.86 -6.99
C LYS A 34 -0.59 -10.13 -8.29
N PHE A 35 0.53 -9.42 -8.24
CA PHE A 35 1.17 -8.84 -9.41
C PHE A 35 1.98 -9.90 -10.19
N ASN A 36 2.14 -9.68 -11.50
CA ASN A 36 2.97 -10.55 -12.35
C ASN A 36 4.47 -10.21 -12.28
N VAL A 37 4.79 -8.99 -11.83
CA VAL A 37 6.15 -8.46 -11.67
C VAL A 37 6.19 -7.71 -10.34
N THR A 38 7.35 -7.71 -9.66
CA THR A 38 7.50 -6.98 -8.38
C THR A 38 7.08 -5.53 -8.56
N PRO A 39 6.02 -5.07 -7.86
CA PRO A 39 5.52 -3.72 -8.04
C PRO A 39 6.46 -2.70 -7.38
N ARG A 40 6.36 -1.45 -7.80
CA ARG A 40 6.84 -0.30 -7.04
C ARG A 40 5.68 0.26 -6.22
N ILE A 41 5.96 0.64 -4.98
CA ILE A 41 4.96 1.15 -4.04
C ILE A 41 5.26 2.61 -3.74
N ILE A 42 4.20 3.41 -3.76
CA ILE A 42 4.23 4.83 -3.42
C ILE A 42 3.24 5.01 -2.27
N ALA A 43 3.74 5.35 -1.08
CA ALA A 43 2.89 5.87 -0.01
C ALA A 43 2.55 7.32 -0.34
N THR A 44 1.27 7.59 -0.53
CA THR A 44 0.78 8.93 -0.92
C THR A 44 0.43 9.78 0.29
N HIS A 45 -0.10 9.16 1.34
CA HIS A 45 -0.48 9.82 2.59
C HIS A 45 -0.24 8.86 3.75
N ILE A 46 0.20 9.42 4.89
CA ILE A 46 0.37 8.71 6.16
C ILE A 46 -0.37 9.52 7.21
N ASN A 47 -1.36 8.92 7.85
CA ASN A 47 -2.09 9.52 8.98
C ASN A 47 -1.61 8.89 10.28
N LEU A 48 -1.22 9.71 11.24
CA LEU A 48 -0.76 9.28 12.56
C LEU A 48 -1.85 9.60 13.59
N ALA A 49 -2.30 8.60 14.33
CA ALA A 49 -3.31 8.82 15.37
C ALA A 49 -2.67 9.52 16.57
N GLY A 50 -2.98 10.80 16.76
CA GLY A 50 -2.59 11.54 17.96
C GLY A 50 -1.11 11.93 18.06
N VAL A 51 -0.34 11.85 16.96
CA VAL A 51 1.07 12.26 16.93
C VAL A 51 1.32 13.23 15.79
N ALA A 52 1.99 14.36 16.08
CA ALA A 52 2.23 15.42 15.11
C ALA A 52 3.40 15.14 14.16
N ASN A 53 4.37 14.32 14.56
CA ASN A 53 5.63 14.13 13.82
C ASN A 53 5.91 12.65 13.60
N LEU A 54 6.13 12.24 12.35
CA LEU A 54 6.57 10.89 11.97
C LEU A 54 8.04 10.67 12.37
N LYS A 55 8.33 9.62 13.15
CA LYS A 55 9.71 9.28 13.55
C LYS A 55 10.51 8.62 12.42
N SER A 56 9.93 7.60 11.81
CA SER A 56 10.52 6.85 10.71
C SER A 56 9.41 6.16 9.92
N PHE A 57 9.64 5.97 8.62
CA PHE A 57 8.75 5.23 7.75
C PHE A 57 9.55 4.56 6.64
N GLU A 58 9.32 3.28 6.46
CA GLU A 58 10.00 2.46 5.47
C GLU A 58 9.02 1.45 4.89
N ILE A 59 9.06 1.30 3.57
CA ILE A 59 8.43 0.19 2.84
C ILE A 59 9.54 -0.73 2.36
N SER A 60 9.47 -2.00 2.76
CA SER A 60 10.49 -3.01 2.46
C SER A 60 9.84 -4.35 2.09
N ASN A 61 10.67 -5.34 1.70
CA ASN A 61 10.23 -6.70 1.37
C ASN A 61 9.05 -6.74 0.38
N ILE A 62 9.14 -5.93 -0.68
CA ILE A 62 8.11 -5.84 -1.71
C ILE A 62 8.16 -7.11 -2.56
N ASN A 63 7.08 -7.88 -2.49
CA ASN A 63 6.86 -9.11 -3.24
C ASN A 63 5.65 -8.96 -4.16
N LEU A 64 5.34 -10.03 -4.90
CA LEU A 64 4.24 -10.02 -5.87
C LEU A 64 2.85 -9.91 -5.22
N ASP A 65 2.70 -10.38 -3.99
CA ASP A 65 1.43 -10.51 -3.27
C ASP A 65 1.35 -9.61 -2.02
N ARG A 66 2.49 -9.07 -1.57
CA ARG A 66 2.56 -8.32 -0.32
C ARG A 66 3.78 -7.41 -0.23
N PHE A 67 3.77 -6.53 0.75
CA PHE A 67 4.92 -5.74 1.17
C PHE A 67 4.92 -5.53 2.68
N LYS A 68 6.08 -5.18 3.23
CA LYS A 68 6.23 -4.86 4.64
C LYS A 68 6.32 -3.35 4.84
N ILE A 69 5.65 -2.85 5.87
CA ILE A 69 5.75 -1.47 6.34
C ILE A 69 6.38 -1.49 7.72
N ASN A 70 7.32 -0.60 7.94
CA ASN A 70 7.82 -0.24 9.26
C ASN A 70 7.54 1.24 9.47
N CYS A 71 6.71 1.58 10.46
CA CYS A 71 6.51 2.94 10.93
C CYS A 71 7.05 3.02 12.36
N GLY A 72 7.86 4.02 12.68
CA GLY A 72 8.39 4.22 14.03
C GLY A 72 7.35 4.56 15.11
N GLN A 73 6.06 4.34 14.84
CA GLN A 73 4.92 4.68 15.68
C GLN A 73 3.81 3.64 15.55
N TYR A 74 3.02 3.51 16.62
CA TYR A 74 1.80 2.69 16.66
C TYR A 74 0.61 3.51 16.14
N MET A 75 -0.47 2.83 15.74
CA MET A 75 -1.74 3.46 15.35
C MET A 75 -1.58 4.49 14.22
N TYR A 76 -1.38 3.99 13.01
CA TYR A 76 -1.29 4.82 11.81
C TYR A 76 -2.07 4.19 10.66
N SER A 77 -2.38 5.00 9.65
CA SER A 77 -2.92 4.50 8.38
C SER A 77 -2.16 5.07 7.20
N ILE A 78 -2.12 4.32 6.10
CA ILE A 78 -1.49 4.78 4.86
C ILE A 78 -2.42 4.64 3.67
N HIS A 79 -2.33 5.59 2.76
CA HIS A 79 -2.84 5.44 1.40
C HIS A 79 -1.67 5.09 0.50
N TYR A 80 -1.73 3.94 -0.17
CA TYR A 80 -0.67 3.49 -1.06
C TYR A 80 -1.18 3.26 -2.48
N ILE A 81 -0.24 3.37 -3.42
CA ILE A 81 -0.41 2.99 -4.81
C ILE A 81 0.72 2.01 -5.15
N ALA A 82 0.37 0.85 -5.68
CA ALA A 82 1.29 -0.16 -6.19
C ALA A 82 1.15 -0.27 -7.71
N ILE A 83 2.27 -0.24 -8.44
CA ILE A 83 2.31 -0.21 -9.91
C ILE A 83 3.40 -1.16 -10.39
N ASN A 84 3.10 -2.06 -11.33
CA ASN A 84 4.15 -2.74 -12.08
C ASN A 84 4.62 -1.84 -13.25
N LYS A 85 5.93 -1.82 -13.50
CA LYS A 85 6.49 -1.22 -14.72
C LYS A 85 6.76 -2.30 -15.74
#